data_AF-A0A7J8E107-F1
#
_entry.id   AF-A0A7J8E107-F1
#
_cell.length_a   1.000
_cell.length_b   1.000
_cell.length_c   1.000
_cell.angle_alpha   90.00
_cell.angle_beta   90.00
_cell.angle_gamma   90.00
#
_symmetry.space_group_name_H-M   'P 1'
#
loop_
_entity.id
_entity.type
_entity.pdbx_description
1 polymer ?
#
loop_
_entity_poly.entity_id
_entity_poly.type
_entity_poly.pdbx_seq_one_letter_code
_entity_poly.pdbx_strand_id
1 'polypeptide(L)'
;MCALITCPVPACGSPTIRPGQCCPSCSDDLVVQKPELSTPSICHAPGGEYFVEGETWNIDSCTQCTCHSGRVMCETEVCPPLLCQNPSRTQDSCCPQCSDAPLQPSAPHNDSAPSYCKNDEGDIFLAAESWKPDVCTSCVCVNSVISCYSESCPSVSCERPVLRKGQCCPYCIGGQP
;
A
#
# COMPACT_ATOMS: atom_id res chain seq x y z
N MET A 1 18.73 -48.28 -20.37
CA MET A 1 18.85 -47.09 -21.24
C MET A 1 18.41 -45.88 -20.43
N CYS A 2 19.34 -45.02 -20.00
CA CYS A 2 19.00 -43.76 -19.33
C CYS A 2 18.79 -42.69 -20.42
N ALA A 3 17.66 -41.97 -20.39
CA ALA A 3 17.42 -40.84 -21.26
C ALA A 3 18.09 -39.56 -20.72
N LEU A 4 18.17 -38.51 -21.53
CA LEU A 4 18.58 -37.15 -21.12
C LEU A 4 17.58 -36.56 -20.11
N ILE A 5 17.61 -37.05 -18.87
CA ILE A 5 16.79 -36.54 -17.77
C ILE A 5 17.71 -35.76 -16.83
N THR A 6 17.36 -34.49 -16.61
CA THR A 6 17.93 -33.64 -15.58
C THR A 6 17.67 -34.28 -14.21
N CYS A 7 18.69 -34.87 -13.59
CA CYS A 7 18.55 -35.40 -12.24
C CYS A 7 18.47 -34.25 -11.23
N PRO A 8 17.57 -34.34 -10.22
CA PRO A 8 17.60 -33.42 -9.08
C PRO A 8 18.93 -33.58 -8.32
N VAL A 9 19.48 -32.47 -7.84
CA VAL A 9 20.76 -32.46 -7.11
C VAL A 9 20.52 -32.98 -5.68
N PRO A 10 21.11 -34.11 -5.28
CA PRO A 10 20.94 -34.65 -3.92
C PRO A 10 21.67 -33.78 -2.89
N ALA A 11 21.01 -33.48 -1.77
CA ALA A 11 21.52 -32.65 -0.67
C ALA A 11 22.42 -33.45 0.31
N CYS A 12 23.44 -34.15 -0.20
CA CYS A 12 24.42 -34.85 0.62
C CYS A 12 25.85 -34.70 0.07
N GLY A 13 26.85 -34.83 0.94
CA GLY A 13 28.26 -34.63 0.57
C GLY A 13 28.86 -35.73 -0.33
N SER A 14 28.24 -36.92 -0.37
CA SER A 14 28.73 -38.09 -1.13
C SER A 14 27.61 -38.91 -1.76
N PRO A 15 26.90 -38.35 -2.75
CA PRO A 15 25.82 -39.07 -3.42
C PRO A 15 26.36 -40.20 -4.31
N THR A 16 25.72 -41.37 -4.26
CA THR A 16 26.21 -42.59 -4.95
C THR A 16 25.18 -43.10 -5.97
N ILE A 17 25.65 -43.57 -7.13
CA ILE A 17 24.82 -44.15 -8.19
C ILE A 17 24.81 -45.67 -8.03
N ARG A 18 23.63 -46.26 -7.78
CA ARG A 18 23.45 -47.71 -7.66
C ARG A 18 23.27 -48.37 -9.04
N PRO A 19 23.70 -49.63 -9.23
CA PRO A 19 23.51 -50.34 -10.48
C PRO A 19 22.01 -50.46 -10.81
N GLY A 20 21.60 -49.91 -11.96
CA GLY A 20 20.20 -49.83 -12.39
C GLY A 20 19.51 -48.48 -12.12
N GLN A 21 20.12 -47.59 -11.34
CA GLN A 21 19.60 -46.23 -11.07
C GLN A 21 20.25 -45.21 -12.01
N CYS A 22 19.44 -44.36 -12.66
CA CYS A 22 19.97 -43.30 -13.53
C CYS A 22 20.35 -42.02 -12.77
N CYS A 23 19.84 -41.82 -11.54
CA CYS A 23 20.14 -40.65 -10.72
C CYS A 23 20.87 -41.02 -9.42
N PRO A 24 21.79 -40.16 -8.95
CA PRO A 24 22.48 -40.37 -7.69
C PRO A 24 21.53 -40.28 -6.48
N SER A 25 21.70 -41.15 -5.49
CA SER A 25 20.95 -41.12 -4.23
C SER A 25 21.90 -41.19 -3.03
N CYS A 26 21.47 -40.63 -1.90
CA CYS A 26 22.21 -40.72 -0.64
C CYS A 26 21.98 -42.11 -0.02
N SER A 27 22.99 -42.69 0.62
CA SER A 27 22.80 -43.91 1.41
C SER A 27 21.98 -43.57 2.65
N ASP A 28 20.90 -44.31 2.84
CA ASP A 28 19.96 -44.20 3.95
C ASP A 28 20.67 -44.53 5.27
N ASP A 29 21.31 -43.53 5.87
CA ASP A 29 21.60 -43.47 7.31
C ASP A 29 21.95 -42.03 7.66
N LEU A 30 20.93 -41.19 7.64
CA LEU A 30 20.73 -40.07 8.57
C LEU A 30 19.34 -39.54 8.20
N VAL A 31 18.32 -40.16 8.81
CA VAL A 31 17.09 -39.44 9.11
C VAL A 31 17.52 -38.24 9.95
N VAL A 32 17.90 -37.14 9.27
CA VAL A 32 17.65 -35.84 9.84
C VAL A 32 16.13 -35.76 9.81
N GLN A 33 15.52 -36.26 10.88
CA GLN A 33 14.32 -35.63 11.42
C GLN A 33 14.65 -34.16 11.29
N LYS A 34 14.08 -33.49 10.29
CA LYS A 34 14.03 -32.03 10.26
C LYS A 34 13.53 -31.72 11.66
N PRO A 35 14.36 -31.18 12.57
CA PRO A 35 13.76 -30.53 13.70
C PRO A 35 12.90 -29.48 13.02
N GLU A 36 11.61 -29.44 13.32
CA GLU A 36 10.82 -28.21 13.22
C GLU A 36 11.51 -27.21 14.16
N LEU A 37 12.72 -26.80 13.77
CA LEU A 37 13.46 -25.72 14.33
C LEU A 37 12.66 -24.55 13.83
N SER A 38 11.74 -24.09 14.67
CA SER A 38 11.07 -22.82 14.57
C SER A 38 12.15 -21.76 14.44
N THR A 39 12.69 -21.58 13.23
CA THR A 39 13.39 -20.37 12.86
C THR A 39 12.35 -19.30 13.10
N PRO A 40 12.59 -18.31 13.98
CA PRO A 40 11.65 -17.23 14.15
C PRO A 40 11.36 -16.69 12.75
N SER A 41 10.09 -16.64 12.36
CA SER A 41 9.74 -16.11 11.05
C SER A 41 10.08 -14.62 11.09
N ILE A 42 11.17 -14.26 10.40
CA ILE A 42 11.65 -12.89 10.34
C ILE A 42 11.17 -12.29 9.02
N CYS A 43 10.57 -11.11 9.10
CA CYS A 43 10.15 -10.32 7.98
C CYS A 43 11.13 -9.16 7.75
N HIS A 44 11.46 -8.92 6.49
CA HIS A 44 12.26 -7.77 6.09
C HIS A 44 11.32 -6.64 5.67
N ALA A 45 11.32 -5.54 6.41
CA ALA A 45 10.54 -4.38 6.04
C ALA A 45 11.19 -3.65 4.85
N PRO A 46 10.37 -2.95 4.04
CA PRO A 46 10.88 -2.11 2.96
C PRO A 46 11.90 -1.05 3.41
N GLY A 47 11.85 -0.63 4.68
CA GLY A 47 12.79 0.33 5.28
C GLY A 47 14.16 -0.24 5.70
N GLY A 48 14.40 -1.54 5.48
CA GLY A 48 15.65 -2.22 5.85
C GLY A 48 15.66 -2.80 7.28
N GLU A 49 14.59 -2.57 8.04
CA GLU A 49 14.38 -3.12 9.38
C GLU A 49 13.88 -4.56 9.35
N TYR A 50 14.08 -5.28 10.45
CA TYR A 50 13.71 -6.69 10.60
C TYR A 50 12.67 -6.83 11.71
N PHE A 51 11.60 -7.58 11.44
CA PHE A 51 10.49 -7.79 12.38
C PHE A 51 10.27 -9.28 12.61
N VAL A 52 9.88 -9.66 13.82
CA VAL A 52 9.60 -11.07 14.15
C VAL A 52 8.09 -11.37 14.03
N GLU A 53 7.74 -12.66 14.04
CA GLU A 53 6.36 -13.13 14.01
C GLU A 53 5.44 -12.39 14.99
N GLY A 54 4.34 -11.84 14.47
CA GLY A 54 3.33 -11.12 15.23
C GLY A 54 3.63 -9.63 15.43
N GLU A 55 4.81 -9.15 15.06
CA GLU A 55 5.16 -7.75 15.27
C GLU A 55 4.53 -6.84 14.21
N THR A 56 4.08 -5.68 14.66
CA THR A 56 3.41 -4.66 13.84
C THR A 56 4.20 -3.36 13.80
N TRP A 57 4.24 -2.74 12.63
CA TRP A 57 4.91 -1.45 12.43
C TRP A 57 4.14 -0.60 11.41
N ASN A 58 4.28 0.71 11.52
CA ASN A 58 3.70 1.65 10.57
C ASN A 58 4.78 2.06 9.57
N ILE A 59 4.53 1.87 8.27
CA ILE A 59 5.41 2.37 7.21
C ILE A 59 5.21 3.88 7.03
N ASP A 60 3.97 4.31 7.18
CA ASP A 60 3.54 5.70 7.15
C ASP A 60 2.27 5.86 8.00
N SER A 61 1.72 7.07 8.07
CA SER A 61 0.50 7.38 8.84
C SER A 61 -0.75 6.58 8.40
N CYS A 62 -0.74 6.03 7.18
CA CYS A 62 -1.88 5.34 6.55
C CYS A 62 -1.68 3.83 6.41
N THR A 63 -0.45 3.34 6.56
CA THR A 63 -0.10 1.96 6.25
C THR A 63 0.53 1.26 7.44
N GLN A 64 -0.20 0.30 7.98
CA GLN A 64 0.28 -0.60 9.02
C GLN A 64 0.61 -1.96 8.43
N CYS A 65 1.72 -2.55 8.87
CA CYS A 65 2.14 -3.87 8.45
C CYS A 65 2.36 -4.79 9.64
N THR A 66 2.14 -6.08 9.43
CA THR A 66 2.33 -7.16 10.39
C THR A 66 3.23 -8.22 9.78
N CYS A 67 4.17 -8.74 10.56
CA CYS A 67 4.94 -9.92 10.18
C CYS A 67 4.14 -11.17 10.53
N HIS A 68 3.78 -11.96 9.53
CA HIS A 68 3.09 -13.23 9.73
C HIS A 68 3.67 -14.34 8.86
N SER A 69 4.12 -15.42 9.48
CA SER A 69 4.77 -16.57 8.84
C SER A 69 5.89 -16.19 7.87
N GLY A 70 6.69 -15.17 8.24
CA GLY A 70 7.81 -14.67 7.44
C GLY A 70 7.38 -13.83 6.22
N ARG A 71 6.10 -13.45 6.15
CA ARG A 71 5.55 -12.55 5.13
C ARG A 71 5.10 -11.25 5.77
N VAL A 72 5.45 -10.14 5.14
CA VAL A 72 4.92 -8.81 5.47
C VAL A 72 3.50 -8.70 4.91
N MET A 73 2.52 -8.49 5.79
CA MET A 73 1.13 -8.22 5.44
C MET A 73 0.78 -6.77 5.80
N CYS A 74 0.44 -5.94 4.82
CA CYS A 74 0.15 -4.51 5.04
C CYS A 74 -1.31 -4.18 4.74
N GLU A 75 -1.89 -3.33 5.57
CA GLU A 75 -3.18 -2.71 5.39
C GLU A 75 -2.99 -1.19 5.21
N THR A 76 -3.60 -0.64 4.16
CA THR A 76 -3.53 0.80 3.84
C THR A 76 -4.94 1.40 3.95
N GLU A 77 -5.06 2.40 4.81
CA GLU A 77 -6.29 3.19 4.94
C GLU A 77 -6.49 4.07 3.70
N VAL A 78 -7.72 4.05 3.15
CA VAL A 78 -8.12 4.88 2.02
C VAL A 78 -9.02 5.99 2.52
N CYS A 79 -8.64 7.24 2.27
CA CYS A 79 -9.37 8.39 2.79
C CYS A 79 -10.68 8.65 2.03
N PRO A 80 -11.79 8.90 2.76
CA PRO A 80 -13.04 9.29 2.13
C PRO A 80 -12.94 10.68 1.51
N PRO A 81 -13.79 11.00 0.51
CA PRO A 81 -13.87 12.35 -0.03
C PRO A 81 -14.40 13.33 1.03
N LEU A 82 -13.84 14.55 1.05
CA LEU A 82 -14.18 15.59 2.02
C LEU A 82 -14.95 16.74 1.37
N LEU A 83 -15.87 17.33 2.13
CA LEU A 83 -16.73 18.45 1.74
C LEU A 83 -16.26 19.77 2.37
N CYS A 84 -15.00 20.15 2.18
CA CYS A 84 -14.48 21.41 2.73
C CYS A 84 -13.43 22.05 1.84
N GLN A 85 -13.29 23.38 1.97
CA GLN A 85 -12.44 24.19 1.13
C GLN A 85 -10.96 24.06 1.48
N ASN A 86 -10.64 23.89 2.77
CA ASN A 86 -9.27 23.81 3.29
C ASN A 86 -9.06 22.55 4.15
N PRO A 87 -8.94 21.36 3.53
CA PRO A 87 -8.54 20.15 4.24
C PRO A 87 -7.09 20.29 4.74
N SER A 88 -6.84 19.92 6.00
CA SER A 88 -5.51 19.96 6.62
C SER A 88 -5.11 18.58 7.16
N ARG A 89 -3.91 18.11 6.86
CA ARG A 89 -3.37 16.85 7.37
C ARG A 89 -2.37 17.13 8.49
N THR A 90 -2.46 16.39 9.60
CA THR A 90 -1.45 16.46 10.66
C THR A 90 -0.34 15.44 10.37
N GLN A 91 0.83 15.61 11.00
CA GLN A 91 2.00 14.73 10.81
C GLN A 91 1.64 13.25 11.03
N ASP A 92 0.74 12.98 11.99
CA ASP A 92 0.37 11.64 12.44
C ASP A 92 -1.01 11.16 11.92
N SER A 93 -1.75 11.98 11.16
CA SER A 93 -3.06 11.56 10.62
C SER A 93 -2.91 10.97 9.22
N CYS A 94 -3.53 9.81 8.97
CA CYS A 94 -3.64 9.30 7.61
C CYS A 94 -4.46 10.26 6.74
N CYS A 95 -5.66 10.60 7.20
CA CYS A 95 -6.58 11.40 6.42
C CYS A 95 -6.54 12.88 6.80
N PRO A 96 -6.71 13.78 5.82
CA PRO A 96 -6.91 15.18 6.10
C PRO A 96 -8.22 15.38 6.86
N GLN A 97 -8.24 16.37 7.74
CA GLN A 97 -9.41 16.80 8.47
C GLN A 97 -9.76 18.25 8.09
N CYS A 98 -11.05 18.54 8.05
CA CYS A 98 -11.54 19.90 7.89
C CYS A 98 -11.52 20.59 9.26
N SER A 99 -10.83 21.73 9.35
CA SER A 99 -10.84 22.58 10.54
C SER A 99 -12.12 23.43 10.63
N ASP A 100 -12.79 23.63 9.49
CA ASP A 100 -14.10 24.28 9.38
C ASP A 100 -15.24 23.26 9.45
N ALA A 101 -16.36 23.70 10.03
CA ALA A 101 -17.59 22.92 10.10
C ALA A 101 -17.94 22.36 8.70
N PRO A 102 -18.48 21.13 8.60
CA PRO A 102 -18.94 20.60 7.32
C PRO A 102 -19.83 21.66 6.68
N LEU A 103 -19.60 21.95 5.39
CA LEU A 103 -20.46 22.85 4.62
C LEU A 103 -21.85 22.23 4.61
N GLN A 104 -22.66 22.54 5.64
CA GLN A 104 -24.03 22.10 5.69
C GLN A 104 -24.70 22.72 4.48
N PRO A 105 -25.40 21.93 3.65
CA PRO A 105 -26.25 22.52 2.63
C PRO A 105 -27.20 23.47 3.34
N SER A 106 -27.09 24.77 3.06
CA SER A 106 -28.05 25.75 3.53
C SER A 106 -29.43 25.23 3.13
N ALA A 107 -30.33 25.08 4.12
CA ALA A 107 -31.67 24.57 3.90
C ALA A 107 -32.30 25.25 2.67
N PRO A 108 -33.04 24.50 1.83
CA PRO A 108 -33.56 25.05 0.59
C PRO A 108 -34.40 26.29 0.90
N HIS A 109 -33.91 27.46 0.50
CA HIS A 109 -34.76 28.63 0.42
C HIS A 109 -35.80 28.30 -0.65
N ASN A 110 -37.08 28.29 -0.26
CA ASN A 110 -38.20 28.11 -1.16
C ASN A 110 -37.99 28.97 -2.42
N ASP A 111 -38.13 28.32 -3.58
CA ASP A 111 -38.09 28.90 -4.93
C ASP A 111 -36.69 29.18 -5.52
N SER A 112 -36.00 28.13 -5.98
CA SER A 112 -35.17 28.10 -7.21
C SER A 112 -34.50 26.74 -7.36
N ALA A 113 -34.29 26.29 -8.59
CA ALA A 113 -33.77 24.97 -8.98
C ALA A 113 -32.59 24.43 -8.12
N PRO A 114 -32.40 23.10 -8.02
CA PRO A 114 -31.20 22.53 -7.42
C PRO A 114 -29.96 23.15 -8.08
N SER A 115 -29.09 23.78 -7.28
CA SER A 115 -27.82 24.30 -7.77
C SER A 115 -26.96 23.13 -8.22
N TYR A 116 -26.48 23.20 -9.46
CA TYR A 116 -25.57 22.20 -10.03
C TYR A 116 -24.37 22.93 -10.62
N CYS A 117 -23.24 22.24 -10.65
CA CYS A 117 -22.03 22.70 -11.29
C CYS A 117 -21.87 21.99 -12.62
N LYS A 118 -21.34 22.69 -13.62
CA LYS A 118 -21.01 22.13 -14.92
C LYS A 118 -19.55 22.40 -15.24
N ASN A 119 -18.78 21.36 -15.56
CA ASN A 119 -17.40 21.53 -16.02
C ASN A 119 -17.35 21.84 -17.53
N ASP A 120 -16.16 22.10 -18.06
CA ASP A 120 -15.95 22.37 -19.48
C ASP A 120 -16.24 21.15 -20.38
N GLU A 121 -16.11 19.91 -19.86
CA GLU A 121 -16.48 18.67 -20.57
C GLU A 121 -17.99 18.46 -20.67
N GLY A 122 -18.75 19.17 -19.84
CA GLY A 122 -20.21 19.14 -19.81
C GLY A 122 -20.82 18.19 -18.78
N ASP A 123 -20.01 17.59 -17.92
CA ASP A 123 -20.45 16.83 -16.76
C ASP A 123 -21.15 17.73 -15.75
N ILE A 124 -22.20 17.18 -15.14
CA ILE A 124 -23.05 17.87 -14.19
C ILE A 124 -22.83 17.26 -12.81
N PHE A 125 -22.45 18.09 -11.85
CA PHE A 125 -22.26 17.72 -10.44
C PHE A 125 -23.35 18.39 -9.60
N LEU A 126 -24.00 17.62 -8.74
CA LEU A 126 -25.04 18.11 -7.84
C LEU A 126 -24.45 19.01 -6.74
N ALA A 127 -25.29 19.83 -6.11
CA ALA A 127 -24.89 20.62 -4.95
C ALA A 127 -24.24 19.74 -3.86
N ALA A 128 -23.08 20.18 -3.36
CA ALA A 128 -22.25 19.48 -2.39
C ALA A 128 -21.71 18.11 -2.86
N GLU A 129 -21.80 17.79 -4.15
CA GLU A 129 -21.09 16.63 -4.71
C GLU A 129 -19.59 16.89 -4.69
N SER A 130 -18.81 15.86 -4.34
CA SER A 130 -17.35 15.90 -4.33
C SER A 130 -16.77 14.77 -5.17
N TRP A 131 -15.69 15.07 -5.89
CA TRP A 131 -15.03 14.12 -6.78
C TRP A 131 -13.53 14.36 -6.83
N LYS A 132 -12.80 13.35 -7.32
CA LYS A 132 -11.36 13.35 -7.49
C LYS A 132 -11.04 13.17 -8.99
N PRO A 133 -10.77 14.25 -9.74
CA PRO A 133 -10.36 14.14 -11.15
C PRO A 133 -9.06 13.35 -11.31
N ASP A 134 -8.16 13.47 -10.33
CA ASP A 134 -6.89 12.78 -10.25
C ASP A 134 -6.52 12.51 -8.77
N VAL A 135 -5.38 11.84 -8.54
CA VAL A 135 -4.94 11.43 -7.20
C VAL A 135 -4.55 12.59 -6.28
N CYS A 136 -4.27 13.78 -6.84
CA CYS A 136 -3.83 14.98 -6.13
C CYS A 136 -4.93 16.06 -6.02
N THR A 137 -5.94 16.01 -6.87
CA THR A 137 -6.99 17.04 -6.93
C THR A 137 -8.30 16.56 -6.33
N SER A 138 -8.87 17.34 -5.41
CA SER A 138 -10.27 17.20 -4.94
C SER A 138 -11.08 18.39 -5.36
N CYS A 139 -12.25 18.12 -5.91
CA CYS A 139 -13.21 19.14 -6.29
C CYS A 139 -14.53 18.95 -5.53
N VAL A 140 -15.23 20.05 -5.31
CA VAL A 140 -16.57 20.07 -4.73
C VAL A 140 -17.43 21.11 -5.44
N CYS A 141 -18.70 20.79 -5.65
CA CYS A 141 -19.67 21.72 -6.18
C CYS A 141 -20.32 22.52 -5.03
N VAL A 142 -20.06 23.83 -4.98
CA VAL A 142 -20.61 24.71 -3.94
C VAL A 142 -21.22 25.95 -4.60
N ASN A 143 -22.50 26.22 -4.34
CA ASN A 143 -23.21 27.38 -4.89
C ASN A 143 -23.10 27.53 -6.42
N SER A 144 -23.22 26.42 -7.16
CA SER A 144 -23.05 26.35 -8.63
C SER A 144 -21.65 26.72 -9.13
N VAL A 145 -20.64 26.73 -8.25
CA VAL A 145 -19.23 26.94 -8.58
C VAL A 145 -18.43 25.69 -8.23
N ILE A 146 -17.59 25.24 -9.16
CA ILE A 146 -16.63 24.15 -8.93
C ILE A 146 -15.45 24.74 -8.16
N SER A 147 -15.23 24.25 -6.95
CA SER A 147 -14.06 24.60 -6.13
C SER A 147 -13.15 23.38 -6.03
N CYS A 148 -11.92 23.50 -6.55
CA CYS A 148 -10.92 22.42 -6.51
C CYS A 148 -9.72 22.80 -5.64
N TYR A 149 -9.21 21.82 -4.91
CA TYR A 149 -7.95 21.85 -4.18
C TYR A 149 -7.00 20.81 -4.79
N SER A 150 -5.83 21.26 -5.21
CA SER A 150 -4.75 20.40 -5.72
C SER A 150 -3.60 20.39 -4.73
N GLU A 151 -3.23 19.20 -4.25
CA GLU A 151 -2.11 19.02 -3.34
C GLU A 151 -0.77 19.19 -4.10
N SER A 152 0.12 20.01 -3.55
CA SER A 152 1.48 20.19 -4.05
C SER A 152 2.47 19.38 -3.22
N CYS A 153 3.22 18.49 -3.86
CA CYS A 153 4.10 17.58 -3.14
C CYS A 153 5.43 18.25 -2.73
N PRO A 154 5.92 17.99 -1.50
CA PRO A 154 7.24 18.41 -1.07
C PRO A 154 8.33 17.65 -1.84
N SER A 155 9.48 18.29 -2.04
CA SER A 155 10.66 17.64 -2.59
C SER A 155 11.23 16.64 -1.58
N VAL A 156 11.45 15.40 -2.02
CA VAL A 156 12.04 14.33 -1.21
C VAL A 156 13.50 14.09 -1.62
N SER A 157 14.39 13.86 -0.64
CA SER A 157 15.85 13.78 -0.85
C SER A 157 16.44 12.37 -0.81
N CYS A 158 15.63 11.32 -0.90
CA CYS A 158 16.13 9.93 -0.91
C CYS A 158 16.46 9.42 -2.30
N GLU A 159 17.32 8.40 -2.35
CA GLU A 159 17.75 7.73 -3.58
C GLU A 159 16.60 7.02 -4.32
N ARG A 160 15.61 6.51 -3.57
CA ARG A 160 14.48 5.74 -4.12
C ARG A 160 13.13 6.19 -3.54
N PRO A 161 12.57 7.31 -4.05
CA PRO A 161 11.22 7.74 -3.70
C PRO A 161 10.19 6.77 -4.26
N VAL A 162 9.18 6.45 -3.46
CA VAL A 162 8.11 5.52 -3.79
C VAL A 162 6.78 6.28 -3.87
N LEU A 163 6.02 6.04 -4.94
CA LEU A 163 4.66 6.53 -5.14
C LEU A 163 3.72 5.34 -5.21
N ARG A 164 2.81 5.20 -4.24
CA ARG A 164 1.83 4.11 -4.23
C ARG A 164 0.59 4.47 -5.05
N LYS A 165 -0.10 3.44 -5.54
CA LYS A 165 -1.36 3.60 -6.28
C LYS A 165 -2.39 4.28 -5.37
N GLY A 166 -2.87 5.46 -5.78
CA GLY A 166 -3.86 6.23 -5.03
C GLY A 166 -3.27 7.30 -4.09
N GLN A 167 -1.94 7.40 -3.97
CA GLN A 167 -1.29 8.50 -3.26
C GLN A 167 -0.92 9.63 -4.23
N CYS A 168 -1.07 10.87 -3.79
CA CYS A 168 -0.61 12.04 -4.53
C CYS A 168 0.93 12.18 -4.48
N CYS A 169 1.51 12.07 -3.27
CA CYS A 169 2.90 12.45 -3.06
C CYS A 169 3.85 11.27 -2.86
N PRO A 170 5.06 11.34 -3.45
CA PRO A 170 6.08 10.34 -3.24
C PRO A 170 6.68 10.48 -1.84
N TYR A 171 7.10 9.36 -1.28
CA TYR A 171 7.77 9.32 0.02
C TYR A 171 8.99 8.42 -0.01
N CYS A 172 9.86 8.59 0.97
CA CYS A 172 11.07 7.80 1.12
C CYS A 172 10.81 6.62 2.03
N ILE A 173 11.14 5.42 1.56
CA ILE A 173 11.10 4.21 2.37
C ILE A 173 12.50 3.95 2.91
N GLY A 174 12.68 4.03 4.23
CA GLY A 174 13.98 3.83 4.87
C GLY A 174 14.91 5.01 4.64
N GLY A 175 15.06 5.87 5.65
CA GLY A 175 16.08 6.90 5.62
C GLY A 175 17.46 6.26 5.71
N GLN A 176 18.29 6.46 4.70
CA GLN A 176 19.73 6.56 4.96
C GLN A 176 20.32 7.67 4.07
N PRO A 177 21.19 8.53 4.63
CA PRO A 177 21.85 9.61 3.92
C PRO A 177 22.78 9.14 2.80
#